data_AF-A0A1G3UKT6-F1
#
_entry.id   AF-A0A1G3UKT6-F1
#
_cell.length_a   1.000
_cell.length_b   1.000
_cell.length_c   1.000
_cell.angle_alpha   90.00
_cell.angle_beta   90.00
_cell.angle_gamma   90.00
#
_symmetry.space_group_name_H-M   'P 1'
#
loop_
_entity.id
_entity.type
_entity.pdbx_description
1 polymer ?
#
loop_
_entity_poly.entity_id
_entity_poly.type
_entity_poly.pdbx_seq_one_letter_code
_entity_poly.pdbx_strand_id
1 'polypeptide(L)'
;MVNIEKVSNQILNDGLYNTLLFEIKEKLSLQNITPIMIENLLRKDPSLIQEYKEINRQSELSSIQVKELTIHKIDTYKIIKIKKEINQNVQILKNLENFETDSKSSAYSIWIGSVGVMVIFMAHNVIALFSELYTSDSLLVYGLFALILFFTYIGYIKIKKNHDAQHEIFKKVYVRTQNMIEDGLKASNFTYEEVYEK
;
A
#
# COMPACT_ATOMS: atom_id res chain seq x y z
N MET A 1 -7.76 -10.28 3.05
CA MET A 1 -6.84 -10.85 4.07
C MET A 1 -6.79 -9.97 5.31
N VAL A 2 -7.96 -9.48 5.73
CA VAL A 2 -8.14 -8.58 6.87
C VAL A 2 -9.24 -9.19 7.72
N ASN A 3 -9.08 -9.23 9.04
CA ASN A 3 -10.11 -9.64 9.97
C ASN A 3 -10.94 -8.42 10.36
N ILE A 4 -12.21 -8.39 9.94
CA ILE A 4 -13.13 -7.26 10.17
C ILE A 4 -13.38 -7.05 11.68
N GLU A 5 -13.41 -8.11 12.48
CA GLU A 5 -13.56 -8.02 13.94
C GLU A 5 -12.34 -7.35 14.58
N LYS A 6 -11.13 -7.71 14.13
CA LYS A 6 -9.91 -7.06 14.60
C LYS A 6 -9.89 -5.58 14.21
N VAL A 7 -10.23 -5.29 12.95
CA VAL A 7 -10.28 -3.90 12.44
C VAL A 7 -11.30 -3.06 13.19
N SER A 8 -12.49 -3.58 13.47
CA SER A 8 -13.51 -2.82 14.21
C SER A 8 -13.04 -2.47 15.62
N ASN A 9 -12.36 -3.41 16.30
CA ASN A 9 -11.76 -3.18 17.61
C ASN A 9 -10.61 -2.18 17.55
N GLN A 10 -9.76 -2.23 16.53
CA GLN A 10 -8.68 -1.25 16.36
C GLN A 10 -9.23 0.15 16.09
N ILE A 11 -10.20 0.28 15.17
CA ILE A 11 -10.82 1.57 14.86
C ILE A 11 -11.45 2.20 16.11
N LEU A 12 -12.07 1.39 16.97
CA LEU A 12 -12.74 1.90 18.16
C LEU A 12 -11.76 2.31 19.27
N ASN A 13 -10.67 1.56 19.46
CA ASN A 13 -9.86 1.63 20.68
C ASN A 13 -8.45 2.21 20.46
N ASP A 14 -7.93 2.21 19.24
CA ASP A 14 -6.59 2.71 18.93
C ASP A 14 -6.67 4.13 18.35
N GLY A 15 -5.98 5.06 19.01
CA GLY A 15 -5.97 6.48 18.66
C GLY A 15 -5.42 6.78 17.26
N LEU A 16 -4.68 5.83 16.66
CA LEU A 16 -4.22 5.94 15.27
C LEU A 16 -5.38 6.11 14.28
N TYR A 17 -6.53 5.50 14.55
CA TYR A 17 -7.68 5.49 13.65
C TYR A 17 -8.77 6.49 14.05
N ASN A 18 -8.45 7.47 14.91
CA ASN A 18 -9.44 8.43 15.40
C ASN A 18 -10.16 9.18 14.28
N THR A 19 -9.46 9.58 13.22
CA THR A 19 -10.06 10.24 12.05
C THR A 19 -11.13 9.37 11.41
N LEU A 20 -10.80 8.10 11.16
CA LEU A 20 -11.73 7.11 10.61
C LEU A 20 -12.90 6.83 11.56
N LEU A 21 -12.64 6.78 12.87
CA LEU A 21 -13.68 6.64 13.89
C LEU A 21 -14.64 7.84 13.89
N PHE A 22 -14.15 9.06 13.72
CA PHE A 22 -14.98 10.26 13.62
C PHE A 22 -15.86 10.22 12.36
N GLU A 23 -15.30 9.85 11.21
CA GLU A 23 -16.09 9.68 9.98
C GLU A 23 -17.21 8.65 10.17
N ILE A 24 -16.91 7.52 10.81
CA ILE A 24 -17.90 6.50 11.12
C ILE A 24 -19.01 7.02 12.05
N LYS A 25 -18.66 7.83 13.07
CA LYS A 25 -19.64 8.49 13.96
C LYS A 25 -20.58 9.39 13.17
N GLU A 26 -20.03 10.18 12.25
CA GLU A 26 -20.83 11.06 11.39
C GLU A 26 -21.75 10.28 10.46
N LYS A 27 -21.22 9.26 9.75
CA LYS A 27 -22.02 8.40 8.85
C LYS A 27 -23.17 7.70 9.58
N LEU A 28 -22.95 7.27 10.82
CA LEU A 28 -23.98 6.62 11.63
C LEU A 28 -24.87 7.62 12.39
N SER A 29 -24.49 8.89 12.46
CA SER A 29 -25.14 9.93 13.29
C SER A 29 -25.27 9.51 14.76
N LEU A 30 -24.24 8.85 15.31
CA LEU A 30 -24.23 8.30 16.67
C LEU A 30 -22.92 8.64 17.38
N GLN A 31 -23.02 9.07 18.65
CA GLN A 31 -21.84 9.33 19.48
C GLN A 31 -21.26 8.05 20.10
N ASN A 32 -22.13 7.12 20.51
CA ASN A 32 -21.75 5.83 21.07
C ASN A 32 -21.81 4.76 19.98
N ILE A 33 -20.66 4.21 19.63
CA ILE A 33 -20.55 3.12 18.64
C ILE A 33 -19.96 1.89 19.32
N THR A 34 -20.43 0.71 18.91
CA THR A 34 -19.87 -0.57 19.32
C THR A 34 -19.07 -1.22 18.17
N PRO A 35 -18.16 -2.17 18.45
CA PRO A 35 -17.42 -2.88 17.39
C PRO A 35 -18.34 -3.47 16.32
N ILE A 36 -19.45 -4.11 16.73
CA ILE A 36 -20.43 -4.72 15.81
C ILE A 36 -21.02 -3.70 14.84
N MET A 37 -21.27 -2.47 15.29
CA MET A 37 -21.79 -1.40 14.42
C MET A 37 -20.75 -0.97 13.39
N ILE A 38 -19.48 -0.88 13.80
CA ILE A 38 -18.36 -0.61 12.90
C ILE A 38 -18.20 -1.75 11.89
N GLU A 39 -18.23 -3.01 12.32
CA GLU A 39 -18.14 -4.17 11.42
C GLU A 39 -19.24 -4.17 10.35
N ASN A 40 -20.47 -3.89 10.75
CA ASN A 40 -21.59 -3.80 9.82
C ASN A 40 -21.39 -2.70 8.79
N LEU A 41 -20.81 -1.57 9.20
CA LEU A 41 -20.51 -0.47 8.28
C LEU A 41 -19.33 -0.81 7.36
N LEU A 42 -18.25 -1.38 7.87
CA LEU A 42 -17.09 -1.84 7.08
C LEU A 42 -17.48 -2.85 6.00
N ARG A 43 -18.48 -3.70 6.26
CA ARG A 43 -19.03 -4.64 5.27
C ARG A 43 -19.89 -3.97 4.21
N LYS A 44 -20.59 -2.89 4.55
CA LYS A 44 -21.46 -2.14 3.65
C LYS A 44 -20.71 -1.13 2.80
N ASP A 45 -19.66 -0.54 3.36
CA ASP A 45 -18.84 0.51 2.75
C ASP A 45 -17.36 0.10 2.71
N PRO A 46 -16.92 -0.58 1.63
CA PRO A 46 -15.54 -1.02 1.48
C PRO A 46 -14.50 0.12 1.45
N SER A 47 -14.90 1.37 1.20
CA SER A 47 -13.95 2.49 1.18
C SER A 47 -13.31 2.71 2.55
N LEU A 48 -14.04 2.43 3.65
CA LEU A 48 -13.53 2.54 5.01
C LEU A 48 -12.41 1.53 5.30
N ILE A 49 -12.48 0.34 4.69
CA ILE A 49 -11.38 -0.64 4.77
C ILE A 49 -10.17 -0.14 3.98
N GLN A 50 -10.39 0.51 2.84
CA GLN A 50 -9.31 1.09 2.06
C GLN A 50 -8.61 2.23 2.83
N GLU A 51 -9.36 3.07 3.53
CA GLU A 51 -8.80 4.11 4.36
C GLU A 51 -8.04 3.56 5.57
N TYR A 52 -8.58 2.55 6.25
CA TYR A 52 -7.84 1.82 7.29
C TYR A 52 -6.50 1.29 6.78
N LYS A 53 -6.48 0.71 5.58
CA LYS A 53 -5.24 0.23 4.94
C LYS A 53 -4.28 1.37 4.58
N GLU A 54 -4.81 2.51 4.17
CA GLU A 54 -4.01 3.69 3.84
C GLU A 54 -3.35 4.27 5.10
N ILE A 55 -4.08 4.37 6.21
CA ILE A 55 -3.54 4.78 7.52
C ILE A 55 -2.40 3.84 7.93
N ASN A 56 -2.61 2.53 7.80
CA ASN A 56 -1.58 1.53 8.08
C ASN A 56 -0.35 1.71 7.20
N ARG A 57 -0.53 1.88 5.89
CA ARG A 57 0.56 2.11 4.94
C ARG A 57 1.39 3.33 5.32
N GLN A 58 0.75 4.44 5.68
CA GLN A 58 1.42 5.67 6.09
C GLN A 58 2.13 5.53 7.44
N SER A 59 1.65 4.63 8.29
CA SER A 59 2.20 4.34 9.62
C SER A 59 3.20 3.17 9.62
N GLU A 60 3.59 2.67 8.45
CA GLU A 60 4.47 1.50 8.28
C GLU A 60 3.94 0.21 8.96
N LEU A 61 2.62 0.13 9.15
CA LEU A 61 1.94 -1.05 9.66
C LEU A 61 1.43 -1.92 8.51
N SER A 62 1.52 -3.24 8.68
CA SER A 62 0.92 -4.15 7.71
C SER A 62 -0.57 -4.34 7.97
N SER A 63 -1.35 -4.17 6.91
CA SER A 63 -2.78 -4.47 6.86
C SER A 63 -3.07 -5.94 6.60
N ILE A 64 -2.04 -6.74 6.26
CA ILE A 64 -2.19 -8.18 6.07
C ILE A 64 -2.19 -8.86 7.45
N GLN A 65 -3.39 -9.21 7.91
CA GLN A 65 -3.62 -9.78 9.24
C GLN A 65 -3.59 -11.32 9.26
N VAL A 66 -3.07 -11.94 8.20
CA VAL A 66 -2.87 -13.39 8.14
C VAL A 66 -1.59 -13.74 8.90
N LYS A 67 -1.73 -14.65 9.86
CA LYS A 67 -0.64 -15.20 10.67
C LYS A 67 0.19 -16.18 9.86
N GLU A 68 1.41 -16.41 10.33
CA GLU A 68 2.20 -17.53 9.86
C GLU A 68 1.54 -18.84 10.35
N LEU A 69 1.15 -19.69 9.39
CA LEU A 69 0.52 -20.97 9.69
C LEU A 69 1.57 -21.93 10.24
N THR A 70 1.29 -22.49 11.43
CA THR A 70 2.19 -23.44 12.08
C THR A 70 2.07 -24.82 11.44
N ILE A 71 3.22 -25.44 11.15
CA ILE A 71 3.27 -26.79 10.60
C ILE A 71 3.35 -27.79 11.75
N HIS A 72 2.34 -28.64 11.88
CA HIS A 72 2.30 -29.68 12.90
C HIS A 72 2.77 -31.02 12.35
N LYS A 73 3.27 -31.89 13.24
CA LYS A 73 3.71 -33.24 12.86
C LYS A 73 2.58 -34.14 12.35
N ILE A 74 1.34 -33.83 12.74
CA ILE A 74 0.14 -34.54 12.31
C ILE A 74 -0.34 -34.10 10.91
N ASP A 75 0.21 -33.01 10.37
CA ASP A 75 -0.23 -32.47 9.09
C ASP A 75 0.18 -33.43 7.96
N THR A 76 -0.76 -33.69 7.05
CA THR A 76 -0.44 -34.46 5.85
C THR A 76 0.52 -33.68 4.94
N TYR A 77 1.29 -34.38 4.10
CA TYR A 77 2.21 -33.74 3.15
C TYR A 77 1.54 -32.64 2.30
N LYS A 78 0.27 -32.85 1.91
CA LYS A 78 -0.53 -31.87 1.17
C LYS A 78 -0.79 -30.60 2.00
N ILE A 79 -1.17 -30.74 3.27
CA ILE A 79 -1.44 -29.61 4.18
C ILE A 79 -0.14 -28.85 4.45
N ILE A 80 0.97 -29.56 4.71
CA ILE A 80 2.29 -28.95 4.91
C ILE A 80 2.67 -28.08 3.71
N LYS A 81 2.48 -28.59 2.49
CA LYS A 81 2.79 -27.85 1.26
C LYS A 81 1.94 -26.57 1.14
N ILE A 82 0.64 -26.68 1.39
CA ILE A 82 -0.29 -25.53 1.35
C ILE A 82 0.10 -24.48 2.38
N LYS A 83 0.34 -24.87 3.64
CA LYS A 83 0.74 -23.96 4.72
C LYS A 83 2.04 -23.22 4.38
N LYS A 84 3.05 -23.93 3.88
CA LYS A 84 4.32 -23.31 3.44
C LYS A 84 4.11 -22.28 2.33
N GLU A 85 3.30 -22.63 1.34
CA GLU A 85 3.03 -21.76 0.20
C GLU A 85 2.23 -20.51 0.61
N ILE A 86 1.25 -20.66 1.51
CA ILE A 86 0.53 -19.52 2.11
C ILE A 86 1.52 -18.61 2.87
N ASN A 87 2.37 -19.15 3.72
CA ASN A 87 3.34 -18.36 4.50
C ASN A 87 4.31 -17.59 3.58
N GLN A 88 4.82 -18.24 2.54
CA GLN A 88 5.67 -17.59 1.53
C GLN A 88 4.94 -16.47 0.81
N ASN A 89 3.71 -16.72 0.36
CA ASN A 89 2.93 -15.70 -0.33
C ASN A 89 2.57 -14.53 0.58
N VAL A 90 2.21 -14.79 1.85
CA VAL A 90 1.95 -13.73 2.84
C VAL A 90 3.18 -12.85 3.03
N GLN A 91 4.39 -13.43 3.10
CA GLN A 91 5.62 -12.64 3.17
C GLN A 91 5.84 -11.79 1.91
N ILE A 92 5.59 -12.35 0.72
CA ILE A 92 5.66 -11.60 -0.55
C ILE A 92 4.67 -10.44 -0.53
N LEU A 93 3.44 -10.67 -0.07
CA LEU A 93 2.40 -9.64 -0.01
C LEU A 93 2.77 -8.52 0.97
N LYS A 94 3.31 -8.85 2.15
CA LYS A 94 3.82 -7.83 3.10
C LYS A 94 4.93 -6.99 2.48
N ASN A 95 5.86 -7.62 1.78
CA ASN A 95 6.95 -6.90 1.10
C ASN A 95 6.46 -6.01 -0.05
N LEU A 96 5.32 -6.36 -0.66
CA LEU A 96 4.74 -5.65 -1.80
C LEU A 96 3.53 -4.78 -1.43
N GLU A 97 3.26 -4.58 -0.14
CA GLU A 97 2.06 -3.89 0.33
C GLU A 97 1.98 -2.43 -0.12
N ASN A 98 3.13 -1.77 -0.24
CA ASN A 98 3.23 -0.42 -0.83
C ASN A 98 2.76 -0.34 -2.30
N PHE A 99 2.67 -1.49 -2.97
CA PHE A 99 2.16 -1.62 -4.34
C PHE A 99 0.72 -2.14 -4.38
N GLU A 100 -0.02 -2.17 -3.26
CA GLU A 100 -1.45 -2.53 -3.28
C GLU A 100 -2.27 -1.49 -4.05
N THR A 101 -1.94 -0.20 -3.94
CA THR A 101 -2.61 0.89 -4.66
C THR A 101 -2.10 1.03 -6.09
N ASP A 102 -2.92 1.58 -6.99
CA ASP A 102 -2.50 1.84 -8.38
C ASP A 102 -1.40 2.92 -8.43
N SER A 103 -0.47 2.81 -9.40
CA SER A 103 0.55 3.82 -9.63
C SER A 103 -0.02 5.20 -9.95
N LYS A 104 -1.24 5.27 -10.50
CA LYS A 104 -1.98 6.53 -10.74
C LYS A 104 -2.36 7.25 -9.45
N SER A 105 -2.61 6.51 -8.38
CA SER A 105 -2.85 7.07 -7.04
C SER A 105 -1.56 7.37 -6.28
N SER A 106 -0.41 6.95 -6.80
CA SER A 106 0.89 7.26 -6.20
C SER A 106 1.34 8.67 -6.59
N ALA A 107 1.92 9.39 -5.64
CA ALA A 107 2.41 10.76 -5.82
C ALA A 107 3.73 10.84 -6.63
N TYR A 108 4.06 9.86 -7.48
CA TYR A 108 5.33 9.82 -8.21
C TYR A 108 5.52 11.00 -9.17
N SER A 109 4.46 11.41 -9.86
CA SER A 109 4.51 12.57 -10.76
C SER A 109 4.82 13.85 -10.00
N ILE A 110 4.21 14.03 -8.83
CA ILE A 110 4.41 15.18 -7.95
C ILE A 110 5.86 15.15 -7.43
N TRP A 111 6.29 14.06 -6.80
CA TRP A 111 7.63 13.96 -6.22
C TRP A 111 8.73 14.15 -7.27
N ILE A 112 8.65 13.43 -8.39
CA ILE A 112 9.68 13.48 -9.43
C ILE A 112 9.64 14.83 -10.15
N GLY A 113 8.45 15.39 -10.37
CA GLY A 113 8.29 16.75 -10.89
C GLY A 113 8.90 17.81 -9.96
N SER A 114 8.62 17.73 -8.65
CA SER A 114 9.18 18.64 -7.64
C SER A 114 10.70 18.58 -7.59
N VAL A 115 11.30 17.38 -7.64
CA VAL A 115 12.76 17.22 -7.72
C VAL A 115 13.31 17.84 -9.00
N GLY A 116 12.67 17.59 -10.15
CA GLY A 116 13.09 18.17 -11.43
C GLY A 116 13.05 19.70 -11.43
N VAL A 117 11.94 20.28 -10.96
CA VAL A 117 11.77 21.74 -10.85
C VAL A 117 12.79 22.34 -9.88
N MET A 118 13.02 21.70 -8.72
CA MET A 118 14.01 22.15 -7.75
C MET A 118 15.42 22.19 -8.36
N VAL A 119 15.82 21.14 -9.07
CA VAL A 119 17.14 21.08 -9.73
C VAL A 119 17.29 22.18 -10.78
N ILE A 120 16.26 22.41 -11.59
CA ILE A 120 16.25 23.50 -12.59
C ILE A 120 16.35 24.85 -11.88
N PHE A 121 15.58 25.06 -10.82
CA PHE A 121 15.61 26.30 -10.05
C PHE A 121 16.99 26.57 -9.46
N MET A 122 17.62 25.56 -8.86
CA MET A 122 18.99 25.67 -8.33
C MET A 122 19.99 25.99 -9.44
N ALA A 123 19.95 25.25 -10.55
CA ALA A 123 20.84 25.48 -11.69
C ALA A 123 20.64 26.89 -12.28
N HIS A 124 19.39 27.34 -12.42
CA HIS A 124 19.06 28.69 -12.88
C HIS A 124 19.71 29.76 -12.01
N ASN A 125 19.54 29.67 -10.68
CA ASN A 125 20.08 30.64 -9.75
C ASN A 125 21.62 30.65 -9.76
N VAL A 126 22.25 29.49 -9.81
CA VAL A 126 23.72 29.40 -9.89
C VAL A 126 24.24 30.07 -11.16
N ILE A 127 23.62 29.79 -12.31
CA ILE A 127 24.05 30.39 -13.58
C ILE A 127 23.79 31.90 -13.59
N ALA A 128 22.62 32.34 -13.10
CA ALA A 128 22.25 33.76 -13.11
C ALA A 128 23.13 34.61 -12.18
N LEU A 129 23.56 34.05 -11.05
CA LEU A 129 24.33 34.78 -10.03
C LEU A 129 25.85 34.72 -10.25
N PHE A 130 26.35 33.65 -10.85
CA PHE A 130 27.79 33.36 -10.89
C PHE A 130 28.34 33.16 -12.31
N SER A 131 27.56 33.43 -13.36
CA SER A 131 27.98 33.24 -14.74
C SER A 131 27.35 34.23 -15.72
N GLU A 132 28.02 34.44 -16.86
CA GLU A 132 27.51 35.19 -18.02
C GLU A 132 26.88 34.28 -19.09
N LEU A 133 26.70 32.98 -18.80
CA LEU A 133 26.17 31.97 -19.73
C LEU A 133 24.79 32.34 -20.31
N TYR A 134 23.96 33.09 -19.60
CA TYR A 134 22.68 33.59 -20.16
C TYR A 134 22.87 34.63 -21.25
N THR A 135 23.94 35.42 -21.18
CA THR A 135 24.26 36.44 -22.17
C THR A 135 25.12 35.91 -23.30
N SER A 136 26.03 34.96 -23.03
CA SER A 136 26.91 34.38 -24.05
C SER A 136 26.22 33.25 -24.83
N ASP A 137 25.52 32.33 -24.15
CA ASP A 137 25.06 31.06 -24.71
C ASP A 137 23.70 30.62 -24.14
N SER A 138 22.71 31.52 -24.17
CA SER A 138 21.35 31.25 -23.63
C SER A 138 20.73 29.93 -24.14
N LEU A 139 20.93 29.60 -25.42
CA LEU A 139 20.44 28.36 -26.02
C LEU A 139 21.02 27.12 -25.35
N LEU A 140 22.29 27.15 -24.95
CA LEU A 140 22.94 26.06 -24.23
C LEU A 140 22.30 25.88 -22.86
N VAL A 141 22.07 26.97 -22.13
CA VAL A 141 21.44 26.93 -20.80
C VAL A 141 20.02 26.35 -20.87
N TYR A 142 19.19 26.82 -21.80
CA TYR A 142 17.85 26.26 -21.97
C TYR A 142 17.88 24.80 -22.48
N GLY A 143 18.85 24.44 -23.32
CA GLY A 143 19.09 23.07 -23.74
C GLY A 143 19.42 22.14 -22.57
N LEU A 144 20.23 22.60 -21.61
CA LEU A 144 20.51 21.86 -20.38
C LEU A 144 19.26 21.69 -19.51
N PHE A 145 18.40 22.70 -19.40
CA PHE A 145 17.14 22.56 -18.67
C PHE A 145 16.18 21.57 -19.34
N ALA A 146 16.09 21.59 -20.69
CA ALA A 146 15.33 20.61 -21.44
C ALA A 146 15.88 19.19 -21.21
N LEU A 147 17.21 19.03 -21.13
CA LEU A 147 17.86 17.76 -20.81
C LEU A 147 17.50 17.27 -19.39
N ILE A 148 17.50 18.16 -18.39
CA ILE A 148 17.07 17.83 -17.03
C ILE A 148 15.62 17.33 -17.03
N LEU A 149 14.70 18.07 -17.68
CA LEU A 149 13.30 17.66 -17.80
C LEU A 149 13.16 16.30 -18.49
N PHE A 150 13.92 16.06 -19.55
CA PHE A 150 13.94 14.80 -20.27
C PHE A 150 14.34 13.63 -19.37
N PHE A 151 15.43 13.77 -18.61
CA PHE A 151 15.86 12.73 -17.67
C PHE A 151 14.87 12.53 -16.51
N THR A 152 14.29 13.61 -15.98
CA THR A 152 13.23 13.56 -14.96
C THR A 152 12.03 12.76 -15.49
N TYR A 153 11.61 13.00 -16.73
CA TYR A 153 10.50 12.28 -17.36
C TYR A 153 10.81 10.80 -17.58
N ILE A 154 12.02 10.46 -18.05
CA ILE A 154 12.46 9.06 -18.15
C ILE A 154 12.45 8.37 -16.78
N GLY A 155 12.94 9.05 -15.75
CA GLY A 155 12.92 8.55 -14.37
C GLY A 155 11.49 8.24 -13.91
N TYR A 156 10.56 9.16 -14.17
CA TYR A 156 9.13 8.96 -13.89
C TYR A 156 8.56 7.73 -14.59
N ILE A 157 8.78 7.58 -15.91
CA ILE A 157 8.29 6.40 -16.65
C ILE A 157 8.83 5.11 -16.05
N LYS A 158 10.14 5.08 -15.74
CA LYS A 158 10.79 3.88 -15.21
C LYS A 158 10.21 3.47 -13.86
N ILE A 159 10.05 4.42 -12.93
CA ILE A 159 9.48 4.16 -11.61
C ILE A 159 8.02 3.72 -11.73
N LYS A 160 7.23 4.41 -12.55
CA LYS A 160 5.83 4.05 -12.80
C LYS A 160 5.72 2.62 -13.34
N LYS A 161 6.51 2.26 -14.36
CA LYS A 161 6.49 0.92 -14.96
C LYS A 161 6.89 -0.16 -13.94
N ASN A 162 7.88 0.12 -13.08
CA ASN A 162 8.24 -0.79 -12.01
C ASN A 162 7.08 -0.97 -11.02
N HIS A 163 6.44 0.12 -10.59
CA HIS A 163 5.28 0.05 -9.71
C HIS A 163 4.15 -0.78 -10.34
N ASP A 164 3.80 -0.51 -11.60
CA ASP A 164 2.77 -1.26 -12.33
C ASP A 164 3.07 -2.77 -12.36
N ALA A 165 4.34 -3.14 -12.58
CA ALA A 165 4.75 -4.54 -12.58
C ALA A 165 4.62 -5.20 -11.18
N GLN A 166 5.04 -4.50 -10.13
CA GLN A 166 4.92 -5.00 -8.75
C GLN A 166 3.47 -5.07 -8.28
N HIS A 167 2.64 -4.11 -8.66
CA HIS A 167 1.20 -4.08 -8.39
C HIS A 167 0.49 -5.30 -9.01
N GLU A 168 0.85 -5.66 -10.25
CA GLU A 168 0.31 -6.87 -10.90
C GLU A 168 0.76 -8.16 -10.23
N ILE A 169 2.01 -8.22 -9.72
CA ILE A 169 2.48 -9.36 -8.92
C ILE A 169 1.67 -9.43 -7.61
N PHE A 170 1.52 -8.30 -6.91
CA PHE A 170 0.75 -8.22 -5.67
C PHE A 170 -0.68 -8.74 -5.88
N LYS A 171 -1.41 -8.24 -6.88
CA LYS A 171 -2.77 -8.69 -7.19
C LYS A 171 -2.87 -10.20 -7.41
N LYS A 172 -1.97 -10.75 -8.23
CA LYS A 172 -1.97 -12.19 -8.54
C LYS A 172 -1.71 -13.04 -7.31
N VAL A 173 -0.69 -12.66 -6.52
CA VAL A 173 -0.35 -13.37 -5.28
C VAL A 173 -1.48 -13.23 -4.26
N TYR A 174 -2.12 -12.06 -4.18
CA TYR A 174 -3.20 -11.78 -3.23
C TYR A 174 -4.41 -12.66 -3.51
N VAL A 175 -4.92 -12.65 -4.75
CA VAL A 175 -6.06 -13.49 -5.17
C VAL A 175 -5.75 -14.97 -4.99
N ARG A 176 -4.56 -15.41 -5.41
CA ARG A 176 -4.14 -16.80 -5.25
C ARG A 176 -4.14 -17.22 -3.78
N THR A 177 -3.55 -16.41 -2.91
CA THR A 177 -3.41 -16.74 -1.49
C THR A 177 -4.75 -16.68 -0.79
N GLN A 178 -5.61 -15.71 -1.14
CA GLN A 178 -6.97 -15.65 -0.64
C GLN A 178 -7.74 -16.94 -0.98
N ASN A 179 -7.68 -17.39 -2.24
CA ASN A 179 -8.33 -18.64 -2.66
C ASN A 179 -7.77 -19.86 -1.90
N MET A 180 -6.45 -19.95 -1.73
CA MET A 180 -5.81 -21.04 -0.97
C MET A 180 -6.28 -21.08 0.50
N ILE A 181 -6.43 -19.90 1.13
CA ILE A 181 -6.95 -19.78 2.48
C ILE A 181 -8.42 -20.22 2.54
N GLU A 182 -9.25 -19.71 1.62
CA GLU A 182 -10.68 -20.06 1.55
C GLU A 182 -10.90 -21.55 1.32
N ASP A 183 -10.15 -22.16 0.40
CA ASP A 183 -10.21 -23.59 0.11
C ASP A 183 -9.72 -24.42 1.30
N GLY A 184 -8.66 -23.97 1.99
CA GLY A 184 -8.15 -24.62 3.18
C GLY A 184 -9.12 -24.58 4.35
N LEU A 185 -9.82 -23.46 4.56
CA LEU A 185 -10.87 -23.31 5.57
C LEU A 185 -12.09 -24.19 5.23
N LYS A 186 -12.54 -24.21 3.97
CA LYS A 186 -13.67 -25.05 3.52
C LYS A 186 -13.39 -26.54 3.67
N ALA A 187 -12.14 -26.95 3.43
CA ALA A 187 -11.70 -28.34 3.58
C ALA A 187 -11.32 -28.70 5.03
N SER A 188 -11.47 -27.78 6.00
CA SER A 188 -11.06 -27.95 7.40
C SER A 188 -9.59 -28.36 7.56
N ASN A 189 -8.71 -27.89 6.67
CA ASN A 189 -7.27 -28.15 6.73
C ASN A 189 -6.56 -27.31 7.81
N PHE A 190 -7.16 -26.18 8.20
CA PHE A 190 -6.77 -25.27 9.28
C PHE A 190 -7.99 -24.45 9.70
N THR A 191 -7.97 -23.85 10.90
CA THR A 191 -9.13 -23.08 11.42
C THR A 191 -8.99 -21.59 11.16
N TYR A 192 -10.08 -20.83 11.34
CA TYR A 192 -10.06 -19.38 11.19
C TYR A 192 -9.10 -18.71 12.18
N GLU A 193 -9.03 -19.21 13.42
CA GLU A 193 -8.15 -18.72 14.48
C GLU A 193 -6.68 -19.00 14.22
N GLU A 194 -6.38 -20.05 13.46
CA GLU A 194 -5.02 -20.36 12.99
C GLU A 194 -4.57 -19.37 11.91
N VAL A 195 -5.49 -18.95 11.03
CA VAL A 195 -5.20 -18.03 9.92
C VAL A 195 -5.17 -16.57 10.36
N TYR A 196 -6.14 -16.14 11.17
CA TYR A 196 -6.35 -14.73 11.50
C TYR A 196 -6.06 -14.43 12.97
N GLU A 197 -5.56 -13.23 13.21
CA GLU A 197 -5.48 -12.67 14.56
C GLU A 197 -6.84 -12.13 15.00
N LYS A 198 -7.17 -12.38 16.28
CA LYS A 198 -8.33 -11.77 16.92
C LYS A 198 -7.99 -10.35 17.34
#